data_AF-A0A9P8P645-F1
#
_entry.id   AF-A0A9P8P645-F1
#
_cell.length_a   1.000
_cell.length_b   1.000
_cell.length_c   1.000
_cell.angle_alpha   90.00
_cell.angle_beta   90.00
_cell.angle_gamma   90.00
#
_symmetry.space_group_name_H-M   'P 1'
#
loop_
_entity.id
_entity.type
_entity.pdbx_description
1 polymer ?
#
loop_
_entity_poly.entity_id
_entity_poly.type
_entity_poly.pdbx_seq_one_letter_code
_entity_poly.pdbx_strand_id
1 'polypeptide(L)'
;MTKDTNELLPSAQFEGPVSKSFAIDPSSSHSTHGRTNGPSDYVLAAGAVDRDAPTEAGDSQIGRLRAYVTTLQDEVNEFLTARMKGGQEKDVQDEYEDEDEDAEEEE
;
A
#
# COMPACT_ATOMS: atom_id res chain seq x y z
N MET A 1 7.39 25.75 -18.84
CA MET A 1 8.64 26.07 -18.13
C MET A 1 8.83 25.04 -17.05
N THR A 2 9.49 23.92 -17.37
CA THR A 2 9.94 22.96 -16.37
C THR A 2 11.10 23.62 -15.65
N LYS A 3 10.86 24.10 -14.43
CA LYS A 3 11.97 24.49 -13.55
C LYS A 3 12.74 23.20 -13.31
N ASP A 4 13.95 23.11 -13.83
CA ASP A 4 14.93 22.11 -13.41
C ASP A 4 15.20 22.34 -11.92
N THR A 5 14.32 21.81 -11.08
CA THR A 5 14.58 21.67 -9.67
C THR A 5 15.57 20.54 -9.57
N ASN A 6 16.78 20.84 -9.11
CA ASN A 6 17.82 19.88 -8.74
C ASN A 6 17.36 19.07 -7.50
N GLU A 7 16.13 18.53 -7.57
CA GLU A 7 15.42 17.79 -6.54
C GLU A 7 15.84 16.35 -6.66
N LEU A 8 16.54 15.87 -5.63
CA LEU A 8 16.80 14.44 -5.47
C LEU A 8 15.46 13.75 -5.19
N LEU A 9 14.99 12.98 -6.16
CA LEU A 9 13.77 12.21 -6.01
C LEU A 9 14.05 11.01 -5.11
N PRO A 10 13.16 10.71 -4.15
CA PRO A 10 13.34 9.52 -3.33
C PRO A 10 13.14 8.26 -4.20
N SER A 11 13.84 7.21 -3.83
CA SER A 11 13.76 5.90 -4.48
C SER A 11 14.00 4.81 -3.44
N ALA A 12 13.49 3.61 -3.69
CA ALA A 12 13.73 2.46 -2.82
C ALA A 12 14.09 1.22 -3.65
N GLN A 13 14.83 0.30 -3.03
CA GLN A 13 15.19 -0.97 -3.61
C GLN A 13 14.92 -2.08 -2.60
N PHE A 14 14.14 -3.07 -3.03
CA PHE A 14 13.88 -4.28 -2.29
C PHE A 14 14.71 -5.42 -2.86
N GLU A 15 15.40 -6.14 -1.97
CA GLU A 15 16.16 -7.34 -2.30
C GLU A 15 15.71 -8.48 -1.40
N GLY A 16 15.33 -9.59 -2.03
CA GLY A 16 14.90 -10.81 -1.37
C GLY A 16 14.89 -11.95 -2.40
N PRO A 17 13.91 -12.87 -2.36
CA PRO A 17 13.79 -13.90 -3.40
C PRO A 17 13.45 -13.32 -4.79
N VAL A 18 12.99 -12.07 -4.85
CA VAL A 18 12.90 -11.26 -6.08
C VAL A 18 13.48 -9.88 -5.77
N SER A 19 14.01 -9.20 -6.79
CA SER A 19 14.43 -7.80 -6.68
C SER A 19 13.36 -6.88 -7.26
N LYS A 20 13.09 -5.77 -6.59
CA LYS A 20 12.14 -4.74 -7.06
C LYS A 20 12.68 -3.35 -6.74
N SER A 21 12.69 -2.46 -7.73
CA SER A 21 13.02 -1.05 -7.57
C SER A 21 11.76 -0.20 -7.63
N PHE A 22 11.72 0.85 -6.81
CA PHE A 22 10.66 1.84 -6.72
C PHE A 22 11.26 3.21 -6.99
N ALA A 23 10.67 3.96 -7.91
CA ALA A 23 11.16 5.27 -8.33
C ALA A 23 9.98 6.19 -8.58
N ILE A 24 10.12 7.45 -8.16
CA ILE A 24 9.09 8.46 -8.33
C ILE A 24 9.13 9.05 -9.74
N ASP A 25 7.97 9.11 -10.38
CA ASP A 25 7.74 9.89 -11.59
C ASP A 25 7.20 11.28 -11.21
N PRO A 26 8.03 12.34 -11.24
CA PRO A 26 7.62 13.68 -10.82
C PRO A 26 6.58 14.33 -11.76
N SER A 27 6.31 13.73 -12.92
CA SER A 27 5.26 14.19 -13.83
C SER A 27 3.88 13.69 -13.44
N SER A 28 3.82 12.67 -12.56
CA SER A 28 2.58 12.11 -12.05
C SER A 28 2.03 12.93 -10.87
N SER A 29 0.72 12.79 -10.61
CA SER A 29 0.09 13.44 -9.46
C SER A 29 0.41 12.67 -8.19
N HIS A 30 0.97 13.34 -7.19
CA HIS A 30 1.29 12.77 -5.89
C HIS A 30 0.44 13.38 -4.78
N SER A 31 0.07 12.57 -3.80
CA SER A 31 -0.76 12.98 -2.66
C SER A 31 -0.03 12.70 -1.35
N THR A 32 -0.35 13.49 -0.33
CA THR A 32 0.05 13.23 1.07
C THR A 32 -0.92 12.30 1.77
N HIS A 33 -2.11 12.12 1.19
CA HIS A 33 -3.08 11.10 1.56
C HIS A 33 -2.73 9.82 0.80
N GLY A 34 -2.14 8.88 1.50
CA GLY A 34 -1.74 7.59 0.95
C GLY A 34 -2.93 6.64 0.92
N ARG A 35 -2.91 5.69 0.01
CA ARG A 35 -3.93 4.63 -0.12
C ARG A 35 -3.80 3.59 0.99
N THR A 36 -2.60 3.47 1.55
CA THR A 36 -2.28 2.50 2.61
C THR A 36 -2.15 3.15 3.99
N ASN A 37 -2.42 4.45 4.11
CA ASN A 37 -2.39 5.17 5.38
C ASN A 37 -3.79 5.65 5.80
N GLY A 38 -3.97 5.86 7.11
CA GLY A 38 -5.22 6.33 7.69
C GLY A 38 -6.09 5.23 8.34
N PRO A 39 -7.19 5.63 9.00
CA PRO A 39 -8.15 4.70 9.58
C PRO A 39 -8.85 3.87 8.50
N SER A 40 -9.27 2.65 8.84
CA SER A 40 -10.05 1.84 7.90
C SER A 40 -11.39 2.47 7.56
N ASP A 41 -11.94 2.15 6.39
CA ASP A 41 -13.25 2.63 5.93
C ASP A 41 -14.37 2.36 6.96
N TYR A 42 -14.26 1.23 7.69
CA TYR A 42 -15.17 0.89 8.77
C TYR A 42 -15.15 1.93 9.92
N VAL A 43 -13.95 2.39 10.29
CA VAL A 43 -13.76 3.38 11.36
C VAL A 43 -14.21 4.77 10.89
N LEU A 44 -13.94 5.12 9.64
CA LEU A 44 -14.42 6.38 9.03
C LEU A 44 -15.95 6.40 8.92
N ALA A 45 -16.58 5.29 8.52
CA ALA A 45 -18.04 5.17 8.42
C ALA A 45 -18.74 5.26 9.79
N ALA A 46 -18.05 4.90 10.88
CA ALA A 46 -18.53 5.08 12.25
C ALA A 46 -18.46 6.54 12.75
N GLY A 47 -18.05 7.49 11.90
CA GLY A 47 -17.99 8.92 12.22
C GLY A 47 -16.70 9.35 12.90
N ALA A 48 -15.66 8.52 12.88
CA ALA A 48 -14.34 8.92 13.37
C ALA A 48 -13.72 9.98 12.44
N VAL A 49 -13.16 11.03 13.03
CA VAL A 49 -12.41 12.06 12.31
C VAL A 49 -10.92 11.77 12.50
N ASP A 50 -10.18 11.61 11.40
CA ASP A 50 -8.73 11.49 11.44
C ASP A 50 -8.09 12.86 11.75
N ARG A 51 -7.71 13.05 13.01
CA ARG A 51 -7.07 14.28 13.48
C ARG A 51 -5.57 14.30 13.20
N ASP A 52 -4.99 13.14 12.89
CA ASP A 52 -3.57 12.98 12.57
C ASP A 52 -3.33 13.00 11.06
N ALA A 53 -4.38 13.29 10.28
CA ALA A 53 -4.33 13.43 8.84
C ALA A 53 -3.23 14.42 8.42
N PRO A 54 -2.37 14.03 7.46
CA PRO A 54 -1.33 14.91 6.99
C PRO A 54 -1.96 16.13 6.31
N THR A 55 -1.35 17.30 6.47
CA THR A 55 -1.75 18.47 5.70
C THR A 55 -1.58 18.21 4.20
N GLU A 56 -2.30 18.94 3.36
CA GLU A 56 -2.13 18.88 1.91
C GLU A 56 -0.70 19.24 1.47
N ALA A 57 -0.23 18.65 0.38
CA ALA A 57 1.03 19.04 -0.23
C ALA A 57 0.94 20.49 -0.73
N GLY A 58 1.61 21.41 -0.04
CA GLY A 58 1.87 22.74 -0.60
C GLY A 58 2.96 22.68 -1.67
N ASP A 59 3.05 23.72 -2.51
CA ASP A 59 4.09 23.88 -3.56
C ASP A 59 5.52 24.08 -3.02
N SER A 60 5.74 23.85 -1.73
CA SER A 60 7.07 23.88 -1.13
C SER A 60 7.83 22.59 -1.46
N GLN A 61 9.17 22.66 -1.41
CA GLN A 61 10.03 21.47 -1.62
C GLN A 61 9.70 20.36 -0.63
N ILE A 62 9.44 20.71 0.63
CA ILE A 62 9.06 19.73 1.67
C ILE A 62 7.67 19.14 1.43
N GLY A 63 6.73 19.93 0.88
CA GLY A 63 5.40 19.46 0.51
C GLY A 63 5.44 18.42 -0.61
N ARG A 64 6.22 18.70 -1.66
CA ARG A 64 6.49 17.74 -2.74
C ARG A 64 7.19 16.49 -2.23
N LEU A 65 8.26 16.64 -1.45
CA LEU A 65 8.99 15.51 -0.89
C LEU A 65 8.08 14.60 -0.06
N ARG A 66 7.19 15.17 0.76
CA ARG A 66 6.22 14.39 1.53
C ARG A 66 5.30 13.60 0.61
N ALA A 67 4.74 14.22 -0.43
CA ALA A 67 3.88 13.53 -1.39
C ALA A 67 4.61 12.38 -2.13
N TYR A 68 5.88 12.61 -2.50
CA TYR A 68 6.73 11.59 -3.10
C TYR A 68 6.99 10.41 -2.14
N VAL A 69 7.33 10.69 -0.88
CA VAL A 69 7.57 9.63 0.11
C VAL A 69 6.28 8.86 0.42
N THR A 70 5.13 9.53 0.53
CA THR A 70 3.83 8.87 0.69
C THR A 70 3.52 7.94 -0.48
N THR A 71 3.80 8.37 -1.70
CA THR A 71 3.62 7.52 -2.90
C THR A 71 4.49 6.27 -2.84
N LEU A 72 5.79 6.43 -2.52
CA LEU A 72 6.69 5.28 -2.34
C LEU A 72 6.23 4.34 -1.23
N GLN A 73 5.76 4.88 -0.11
CA GLN A 73 5.24 4.08 0.99
C GLN A 73 4.08 3.21 0.53
N ASP A 74 3.12 3.77 -0.23
CA ASP A 74 2.00 3.01 -0.77
C ASP A 74 2.47 1.90 -1.73
N GLU A 75 3.36 2.21 -2.67
CA GLU A 75 3.86 1.22 -3.62
C GLU A 75 4.58 0.06 -2.93
N VAL A 76 5.39 0.36 -1.90
CA VAL A 76 6.09 -0.65 -1.10
C VAL A 76 5.10 -1.48 -0.32
N ASN A 77 4.12 -0.86 0.34
CA ASN A 77 3.10 -1.55 1.12
C ASN A 77 2.27 -2.48 0.24
N GLU A 78 1.80 -2.00 -0.92
CA GLU A 78 1.05 -2.83 -1.87
C GLU A 78 1.86 -4.02 -2.37
N PHE A 79 3.13 -3.79 -2.71
CA PHE A 79 4.02 -4.86 -3.16
C PHE A 79 4.21 -5.94 -2.09
N LEU A 80 4.48 -5.54 -0.84
CA LEU A 80 4.68 -6.48 0.26
C LEU A 80 3.39 -7.19 0.65
N THR A 81 2.26 -6.49 0.71
CA THR A 81 0.95 -7.09 0.99
C THR A 81 0.53 -8.07 -0.10
N ALA A 82 0.71 -7.75 -1.38
CA ALA A 82 0.44 -8.70 -2.46
C ALA A 82 1.30 -9.96 -2.35
N ARG A 83 2.57 -9.81 -1.96
CA ARG A 83 3.50 -10.94 -1.76
C ARG A 83 3.10 -11.81 -0.57
N MET A 84 2.64 -11.21 0.53
CA MET A 84 2.12 -11.95 1.68
C MET A 84 0.87 -12.75 1.29
N LYS A 85 -0.09 -12.13 0.58
CA LYS A 85 -1.30 -12.83 0.10
C LYS A 85 -1.00 -13.97 -0.86
N GLY A 86 -0.14 -13.73 -1.86
CA GLY A 86 0.26 -14.79 -2.81
C GLY A 86 1.16 -15.88 -2.20
N GLY A 87 1.75 -15.63 -1.02
CA GLY A 87 2.38 -16.65 -0.18
C GLY A 87 1.34 -17.45 0.61
N GLN A 88 0.37 -16.78 1.21
CA GLN A 88 -0.72 -17.39 1.99
C GLN A 88 -1.67 -18.24 1.13
N GLU A 89 -1.98 -17.85 -0.11
CA GLU A 89 -2.82 -18.65 -1.01
C GLU A 89 -2.23 -20.03 -1.33
N LYS A 90 -0.90 -20.20 -1.21
CA LYS A 90 -0.26 -21.52 -1.35
C LYS A 90 -0.36 -22.38 -0.10
N ASP A 91 -0.49 -21.78 1.08
CA ASP A 91 -0.58 -22.51 2.34
C ASP A 91 -2.04 -22.83 2.72
N VAL A 92 -3.02 -22.06 2.22
CA VAL A 92 -4.45 -22.25 2.55
C VAL A 92 -5.15 -23.27 1.63
N GLN A 93 -4.56 -23.60 0.47
CA GLN A 93 -5.13 -24.61 -0.43
C GLN A 93 -4.99 -26.06 0.10
N ASP A 94 -4.16 -26.29 1.11
CA ASP A 94 -3.92 -27.62 1.71
C ASP A 94 -4.79 -27.91 2.96
N GLU A 95 -5.65 -26.99 3.41
CA GLU A 95 -6.41 -27.15 4.68
C GLU A 95 -7.95 -27.19 4.50
N TYR A 96 -8.47 -27.31 3.27
CA TYR A 96 -9.92 -27.41 3.00
C TYR A 96 -10.33 -28.59 2.09
N GLU A 97 -9.60 -29.71 2.17
CA GLU A 97 -10.02 -30.99 1.60
C GLU A 97 -10.00 -32.08 2.69
N ASP A 98 -10.88 -32.01 3.70
CA ASP A 98 -11.20 -33.14 4.59
C ASP A 98 -12.25 -32.72 5.63
N GLU A 99 -13.50 -32.40 5.23
CA GLU A 99 -14.62 -32.31 6.21
C GLU A 99 -16.02 -32.32 5.57
N ASP A 100 -16.27 -33.11 4.52
CA ASP A 100 -17.62 -33.33 3.97
C ASP A 100 -17.86 -34.81 3.61
N GLU A 101 -17.70 -35.73 4.58
CA GLU A 101 -18.24 -37.10 4.49
C GLU A 101 -18.71 -37.54 5.88
N ASP A 102 -19.97 -37.25 6.22
CA ASP A 102 -20.89 -38.17 6.92
C ASP A 102 -22.12 -37.41 7.44
N ALA A 103 -23.17 -37.33 6.63
CA ALA A 103 -24.50 -36.98 7.13
C ALA A 103 -25.63 -37.49 6.23
N GLU A 104 -25.67 -38.77 5.84
CA GLU A 104 -26.93 -39.40 5.41
C GLU A 104 -26.98 -40.91 5.75
N GLU A 105 -27.68 -41.26 6.83
CA GLU A 105 -28.47 -42.51 6.90
C GLU A 105 -29.67 -42.27 7.84
N GLU A 106 -30.79 -41.82 7.25
CA GLU A 106 -32.14 -42.04 7.81
C GLU A 106 -32.83 -43.15 7.00
N GLU A 107 -33.11 -44.29 7.65
CA GLU A 107 -34.32 -45.09 7.42
C GLU A 107 -34.71 -45.91 8.66
#